data_AF-A0A4S2GYJ2-F1
#
_entry.id   AF-A0A4S2GYJ2-F1
#
_cell.length_a   1.000
_cell.length_b   1.000
_cell.length_c   1.000
_cell.angle_alpha   90.00
_cell.angle_beta   90.00
_cell.angle_gamma   90.00
#
_symmetry.space_group_name_H-M   'P 1'
#
loop_
_entity.id
_entity.type
_entity.pdbx_description
1 polymer ?
#
loop_
_entity_poly.entity_id
_entity_poly.type
_entity_poly.pdbx_seq_one_letter_code
_entity_poly.pdbx_strand_id
1 'polypeptide(L)'
;MATNGRWKSAGERFAGMLKFLTTHRGFEAESELVDLLGKPRLKALFSGEEPRLGELIEIARILEVPLSTFQIHEPGSMPELEIVIAELYHTAAGMTPSELSQLVEHVSAIAEGGVTAQPPSSGLPGSLLRAVRRASE
;
A
#
# COMPACT_ATOMS: atom_id res chain seq x y z
N MET A 1 26.24 -10.49 6.15
CA MET A 1 26.08 -9.04 6.42
C MET A 1 25.34 -8.45 5.23
N ALA A 2 24.01 -8.36 5.30
CA ALA A 2 23.21 -7.74 4.25
C ALA A 2 23.17 -6.23 4.52
N THR A 3 23.60 -5.43 3.55
CA THR A 3 23.49 -3.97 3.61
C THR A 3 22.01 -3.60 3.56
N ASN A 4 21.41 -3.33 4.72
CA ASN A 4 20.16 -2.59 4.84
C ASN A 4 20.37 -1.23 4.15
N GLY A 5 19.97 -1.14 2.88
CA GLY A 5 20.04 0.09 2.10
C GLY A 5 19.09 1.11 2.69
N ARG A 6 19.56 1.86 3.71
CA ARG A 6 18.90 3.07 4.16
C ARG A 6 18.90 4.05 3.00
N TRP A 7 17.73 4.32 2.45
CA TRP A 7 17.49 5.44 1.54
C TRP A 7 18.08 6.70 2.17
N LYS A 8 18.88 7.47 1.43
CA LYS A 8 19.56 8.65 1.96
C LYS A 8 18.66 9.88 1.93
N SER A 9 17.60 9.87 1.10
CA SER A 9 16.64 10.98 1.00
C SER A 9 15.23 10.51 0.65
N ALA A 10 14.29 11.43 0.85
CA ALA A 10 12.90 11.32 0.43
C ALA A 10 12.75 11.06 -1.07
N GLY A 11 13.45 11.87 -1.87
CA GLY A 11 13.48 11.75 -3.31
C GLY A 11 14.00 10.39 -3.81
N GLU A 12 15.02 9.81 -3.16
CA GLU A 12 15.53 8.48 -3.54
C GLU A 12 14.50 7.37 -3.33
N ARG A 13 13.76 7.39 -2.21
CA ARG A 13 12.68 6.42 -1.95
C ARG A 13 11.54 6.60 -2.94
N PHE A 14 11.12 7.84 -3.17
CA PHE A 14 10.09 8.17 -4.15
C PHE A 14 10.47 7.65 -5.54
N ALA A 15 11.69 7.97 -6.01
CA ALA A 15 12.18 7.53 -7.32
C ALA A 15 12.26 6.00 -7.43
N GLY A 16 12.69 5.33 -6.37
CA GLY A 16 12.73 3.87 -6.32
C GLY A 16 11.33 3.25 -6.46
N MET A 17 10.36 3.76 -5.68
CA MET A 17 8.97 3.30 -5.74
C MET A 17 8.32 3.62 -7.09
N LEU A 18 8.52 4.84 -7.60
CA LEU A 18 8.00 5.26 -8.90
C LEU A 18 8.49 4.33 -10.02
N LYS A 19 9.80 4.03 -10.08
CA LYS A 19 10.35 3.08 -11.07
C LYS A 19 9.74 1.69 -10.93
N PHE A 20 9.64 1.19 -9.71
CA PHE A 20 9.07 -0.12 -9.43
C PHE A 20 7.63 -0.23 -9.92
N LEU A 21 6.78 0.75 -9.56
CA LEU A 21 5.37 0.76 -9.92
C LEU A 21 5.16 0.98 -11.42
N THR A 22 5.89 1.90 -12.05
CA THR A 22 5.81 2.09 -13.52
C THR A 22 6.22 0.81 -14.25
N THR A 23 7.28 0.13 -13.80
CA THR A 23 7.70 -1.16 -14.41
C THR A 23 6.63 -2.24 -14.24
N HIS A 24 5.97 -2.30 -13.08
CA HIS A 24 4.94 -3.29 -12.81
C HIS A 24 3.66 -3.05 -13.62
N ARG A 25 3.25 -1.79 -13.77
CA ARG A 25 2.07 -1.39 -14.56
C ARG A 25 2.32 -1.44 -16.07
N GLY A 26 3.59 -1.36 -16.49
CA GLY A 26 3.99 -1.53 -17.88
C GLY A 26 3.88 -0.26 -18.72
N PHE A 27 3.93 -0.45 -20.04
CA PHE A 27 4.12 0.62 -21.03
C PHE A 27 3.00 1.67 -21.03
N GLU A 28 1.75 1.27 -20.78
CA GLU A 28 0.61 2.21 -20.76
C GLU A 28 0.78 3.27 -19.68
N ALA A 29 1.13 2.86 -18.46
CA ALA A 29 1.40 3.79 -17.36
C ALA A 29 2.61 4.70 -17.65
N GLU A 30 3.67 4.17 -18.26
CA GLU A 30 4.81 5.00 -18.67
C GLU A 30 4.41 6.07 -19.70
N SER A 31 3.56 5.70 -20.68
CA SER A 31 3.05 6.63 -21.68
C SER A 31 2.21 7.74 -21.03
N GLU A 32 1.26 7.39 -20.16
CA GLU A 32 0.42 8.36 -19.47
C GLU A 32 1.23 9.30 -18.56
N LEU A 33 2.27 8.78 -17.89
CA LEU A 33 3.19 9.59 -17.09
C LEU A 33 3.99 10.57 -17.96
N VAL A 34 4.40 10.14 -19.16
CA VAL A 34 5.09 11.01 -20.12
C VAL A 34 4.15 12.10 -20.66
N ASP A 35 2.89 11.78 -20.94
CA ASP A 35 1.89 12.73 -21.43
C ASP A 35 1.54 13.79 -20.37
N LEU A 36 1.45 13.38 -19.11
CA LEU A 36 1.18 14.27 -17.99
C LEU A 36 2.36 15.19 -17.66
N LEU A 37 3.56 14.63 -17.49
CA LEU A 37 4.70 15.33 -16.89
C LEU A 37 5.70 15.85 -17.94
N GLY A 38 5.70 15.23 -19.11
CA GLY A 38 6.77 15.36 -20.09
C GLY A 38 8.02 14.54 -19.70
N LYS A 39 8.73 14.06 -20.74
CA LYS A 39 9.97 13.28 -20.58
C LYS A 39 11.02 13.94 -19.65
N PRO A 40 11.27 15.27 -19.71
CA PRO A 40 12.27 15.89 -18.85
C PRO A 40 11.93 15.79 -17.36
N ARG A 41 10.66 16.04 -17.00
CA ARG A 41 10.22 15.99 -15.61
C ARG A 41 10.19 14.56 -15.08
N LEU A 42 9.67 13.62 -15.87
CA LEU A 42 9.67 12.20 -15.49
C LEU A 42 11.10 11.67 -15.24
N LYS A 43 12.07 12.05 -16.09
CA LYS A 43 13.48 11.72 -15.88
C LYS A 43 14.01 12.29 -14.56
N ALA A 44 13.67 13.53 -14.23
CA ALA A 44 14.14 14.16 -13.00
C ALA A 44 13.57 13.48 -11.75
N LEU A 45 12.28 13.12 -11.78
CA LEU A 45 11.64 12.33 -10.74
C LEU A 45 12.28 10.94 -10.59
N PHE A 46 12.60 10.25 -11.70
CA PHE A 46 13.37 9.00 -11.65
C PHE A 46 14.81 9.16 -11.14
N SER A 47 15.38 10.37 -11.18
CA SER A 47 16.68 10.67 -10.62
C SER A 47 16.64 11.04 -9.14
N GLY A 48 15.46 11.10 -8.52
CA GLY A 48 15.31 11.42 -7.09
C GLY A 48 14.91 12.86 -6.81
N GLU A 49 14.42 13.61 -7.79
CA GLU A 49 13.78 14.89 -7.51
C GLU A 49 12.40 14.66 -6.87
N GLU A 50 12.03 15.52 -5.92
CA GLU A 50 10.74 15.41 -5.24
C GLU A 50 9.58 15.87 -6.13
N PRO A 51 8.45 15.15 -6.11
CA PRO A 51 7.27 15.56 -6.83
C PRO A 51 6.60 16.73 -6.11
N ARG A 52 5.97 17.60 -6.89
CA ARG A 52 5.00 18.57 -6.37
C ARG A 52 3.75 17.81 -5.95
N LEU A 53 2.98 18.35 -5.00
CA LEU A 53 1.75 17.72 -4.53
C LEU A 53 0.78 17.36 -5.68
N GLY A 54 0.60 18.27 -6.65
CA GLY A 54 -0.25 17.99 -7.82
C GLY A 54 0.29 16.88 -8.72
N GLU A 55 1.61 16.78 -8.87
CA GLU A 55 2.24 15.68 -9.63
C GLU A 55 2.06 14.36 -8.89
N LEU A 56 2.23 14.36 -7.56
CA LEU A 56 2.07 13.17 -6.73
C LEU A 56 0.64 12.61 -6.79
N ILE A 57 -0.38 13.48 -6.77
CA ILE A 57 -1.79 13.09 -6.90
C ILE A 57 -2.05 12.36 -8.22
N GLU A 58 -1.59 12.95 -9.33
CA GLU A 58 -1.80 12.38 -10.65
C GLU A 58 -0.97 11.11 -10.90
N ILE A 59 0.27 11.07 -10.39
CA ILE A 59 1.12 9.88 -10.44
C ILE A 59 0.46 8.71 -9.71
N ALA A 60 -0.08 8.94 -8.51
CA ALA A 60 -0.77 7.92 -7.74
C ALA A 60 -2.03 7.43 -8.47
N ARG A 61 -2.78 8.35 -9.10
CA ARG A 61 -3.95 8.01 -9.93
C ARG A 61 -3.60 7.13 -11.12
N ILE A 62 -2.58 7.50 -11.90
CA ILE A 62 -2.15 6.75 -13.11
C ILE A 62 -1.62 5.36 -12.72
N LEU A 63 -0.91 5.27 -11.61
CA LEU A 63 -0.36 4.00 -11.12
C LEU A 63 -1.37 3.16 -10.33
N GLU A 64 -2.59 3.67 -10.13
CA GLU A 64 -3.66 3.05 -9.34
C GLU A 64 -3.21 2.63 -7.93
N VAL A 65 -2.48 3.52 -7.26
CA VAL A 65 -2.01 3.32 -5.88
C VAL A 65 -2.47 4.45 -4.96
N PRO A 66 -2.64 4.20 -3.65
CA PRO A 66 -2.91 5.28 -2.70
C PRO A 66 -1.69 6.20 -2.54
N LEU A 67 -1.92 7.47 -2.17
CA LEU A 67 -0.84 8.44 -1.95
C LEU A 67 0.14 8.01 -0.84
N SER A 68 -0.34 7.23 0.14
CA SER A 68 0.48 6.68 1.21
C SER A 68 1.61 5.78 0.70
N THR A 69 1.47 5.18 -0.49
CA THR A 69 2.53 4.36 -1.11
C THR A 69 3.85 5.12 -1.28
N PHE A 70 3.79 6.45 -1.43
CA PHE A 70 4.97 7.30 -1.59
C PHE A 70 5.43 7.96 -0.28
N GLN A 71 4.72 7.74 0.83
CA GLN A 71 5.10 8.32 2.12
C GLN A 71 6.34 7.63 2.69
N ILE A 72 7.20 8.44 3.32
CA ILE A 72 8.40 7.96 4.01
C ILE A 72 7.99 7.64 5.43
N HIS A 73 7.62 6.41 5.64
CA HIS A 73 7.45 5.82 6.96
C HIS A 73 8.82 5.76 7.64
N GLU A 74 9.02 6.57 8.68
CA GLU A 74 10.18 6.45 9.57
C GLU A 74 10.21 5.05 10.20
N PRO A 75 11.40 4.51 10.53
CA PRO A 75 11.49 3.21 11.20
C PRO A 75 10.75 3.28 12.54
N GLY A 76 9.57 2.65 12.62
CA GLY A 76 8.67 2.72 13.78
C GLY A 76 7.19 2.84 13.42
N SER A 77 6.83 3.28 12.21
CA SER A 77 5.45 3.20 11.72
C SER A 77 5.23 1.86 11.00
N MET A 78 4.38 1.00 11.56
CA MET A 78 4.17 -0.40 11.16
C MET A 78 3.65 -0.53 9.71
N PRO A 79 4.51 -0.83 8.72
CA PRO A 79 4.11 -0.98 7.33
C PRO A 79 3.22 -2.22 7.14
N GLU A 80 3.38 -3.24 8.00
CA GLU A 80 2.51 -4.41 7.99
C GLU A 80 1.06 -4.04 8.32
N LEU A 81 0.82 -3.08 9.21
CA LEU A 81 -0.53 -2.65 9.56
C LEU A 81 -1.20 -1.95 8.38
N GLU A 82 -0.47 -1.09 7.67
CA GLU A 82 -1.00 -0.38 6.49
C GLU A 82 -1.28 -1.34 5.32
N ILE A 83 -0.40 -2.31 5.09
CA ILE A 83 -0.62 -3.38 4.10
C ILE A 83 -1.83 -4.21 4.47
N VAL A 84 -1.95 -4.62 5.74
CA VAL A 84 -3.09 -5.39 6.24
C VAL A 84 -4.40 -4.61 6.11
N ILE A 85 -4.38 -3.31 6.40
CA ILE A 85 -5.55 -2.43 6.22
C ILE A 85 -5.92 -2.33 4.72
N ALA A 86 -4.94 -2.13 3.84
CA ALA A 86 -5.18 -2.05 2.40
C ALA A 86 -5.76 -3.36 1.83
N GLU A 87 -5.23 -4.51 2.25
CA GLU A 87 -5.75 -5.83 1.86
C GLU A 87 -7.16 -6.06 2.40
N LEU A 88 -7.45 -5.59 3.63
CA LEU A 88 -8.77 -5.70 4.25
C LEU A 88 -9.80 -4.85 3.50
N TYR A 89 -9.46 -3.61 3.12
CA TYR A 89 -10.31 -2.76 2.29
C TYR A 89 -10.54 -3.36 0.90
N HIS A 90 -9.49 -3.89 0.27
CA HIS A 90 -9.60 -4.54 -1.05
C HIS A 90 -10.54 -5.75 -1.01
N THR A 91 -10.40 -6.60 0.01
CA THR A 91 -11.24 -7.80 0.17
C THR A 91 -12.68 -7.43 0.53
N ALA A 92 -12.87 -6.41 1.38
CA ALA A 92 -14.19 -5.93 1.79
C ALA A 92 -15.01 -5.32 0.64
N ALA A 93 -14.35 -4.78 -0.40
CA ALA A 93 -15.02 -4.16 -1.55
C ALA A 93 -15.94 -5.13 -2.32
N GLY A 94 -15.69 -6.44 -2.25
CA GLY A 94 -16.50 -7.47 -2.90
C GLY A 94 -17.52 -8.16 -1.99
N MET A 95 -17.62 -7.77 -0.71
CA MET A 95 -18.44 -8.46 0.27
C MET A 95 -19.89 -7.95 0.30
N THR A 96 -20.81 -8.84 0.63
CA THR A 96 -22.19 -8.48 0.97
C THR A 96 -22.26 -7.79 2.34
N PRO A 97 -23.33 -7.02 2.64
CA PRO A 97 -23.48 -6.38 3.95
C PRO A 97 -23.45 -7.35 5.14
N SER A 98 -23.90 -8.59 4.95
CA SER A 98 -23.84 -9.63 5.97
C SER A 98 -22.41 -10.10 6.25
N GLU A 99 -21.60 -10.28 5.21
CA GLU A 99 -20.19 -10.68 5.33
C GLU A 99 -19.34 -9.55 5.92
N LEU A 100 -19.63 -8.30 5.53
CA LEU A 100 -18.98 -7.12 6.09
C LEU A 100 -19.24 -7.00 7.60
N SER A 101 -20.48 -7.27 8.03
CA SER A 101 -20.85 -7.23 9.46
C SER A 101 -20.11 -8.31 10.26
N GLN A 102 -19.96 -9.52 9.71
CA GLN A 102 -19.18 -10.60 10.34
C GLN A 102 -17.68 -10.28 10.40
N LEU A 103 -17.13 -9.64 9.36
CA LEU A 103 -15.74 -9.18 9.35
C LEU A 103 -15.49 -8.14 10.45
N VAL A 104 -16.40 -7.18 10.61
CA VAL A 104 -16.32 -6.14 11.66
C VAL A 104 -16.35 -6.78 13.05
N GLU A 105 -17.30 -7.67 13.33
CA GLU A 105 -17.37 -8.39 14.61
C GLU A 105 -16.09 -9.16 14.92
N HIS A 106 -15.49 -9.81 13.91
CA HIS A 106 -14.28 -10.60 14.08
C HIS A 106 -13.05 -9.72 14.37
N VAL A 107 -12.90 -8.61 13.65
CA VAL A 107 -11.80 -7.65 13.87
C VAL A 107 -11.93 -6.98 15.25
N SER A 108 -13.15 -6.60 15.65
CA SER A 108 -13.42 -6.05 16.98
C SER A 108 -13.10 -7.05 18.10
N ALA A 109 -13.45 -8.33 17.95
CA ALA A 109 -13.14 -9.37 18.92
C ALA A 109 -11.62 -9.60 19.09
N ILE A 110 -10.84 -9.48 18.01
CA ILE A 110 -9.37 -9.55 18.06
C ILE A 110 -8.80 -8.35 18.83
N ALA A 111 -9.31 -7.14 18.57
CA ALA A 111 -8.86 -5.92 19.23
C ALA A 111 -9.14 -5.92 20.75
N GLU A 112 -10.21 -6.59 21.19
CA GLU A 112 -10.59 -6.72 22.60
C GLU A 112 -9.88 -7.88 23.34
N GLY A 113 -8.99 -8.62 22.66
CA GLY A 113 -8.27 -9.76 23.25
C GLY A 113 -9.12 -11.02 23.46
N GLY A 114 -10.32 -11.07 22.87
CA GLY A 114 -11.27 -12.18 22.96
C GLY A 114 -10.87 -13.33 22.04
N VAL A 115 -9.86 -14.13 22.41
CA VAL A 115 -9.47 -15.32 21.63
C VAL A 115 -10.45 -16.47 21.85
N THR A 116 -11.63 -16.38 21.22
CA THR A 116 -12.45 -17.54 20.80
C THR A 116 -13.28 -17.23 19.55
N ALA A 117 -12.82 -16.34 18.68
CA ALA A 117 -13.49 -16.14 17.40
C ALA A 117 -13.17 -17.35 16.48
N GLN A 118 -14.11 -18.29 16.39
CA GLN A 118 -14.06 -19.39 15.43
C GLN A 118 -13.86 -18.78 14.02
N PRO A 119 -12.90 -19.27 13.22
CA PRO A 119 -12.69 -18.74 11.87
C PRO A 119 -13.99 -18.92 11.08
N PRO A 120 -14.45 -17.89 10.33
CA PRO A 120 -15.63 -18.03 9.50
C PRO A 120 -15.43 -19.20 8.54
N SER A 121 -16.40 -20.12 8.52
CA SER A 121 -16.36 -21.35 7.74
C SER A 121 -16.41 -21.11 6.21
N SER A 122 -16.46 -19.86 5.78
CA SER A 122 -16.51 -19.49 4.37
C SER A 122 -15.81 -18.16 4.12
N GLY A 123 -14.82 -18.18 3.24
CA GLY A 123 -14.47 -17.05 2.38
C GLY A 123 -13.28 -16.18 2.77
N LEU A 124 -12.90 -16.08 4.06
CA LEU A 124 -11.77 -15.20 4.42
C LEU A 124 -10.42 -15.91 4.21
N PRO A 125 -9.49 -15.32 3.44
CA PRO A 125 -8.14 -15.84 3.30
C PRO A 125 -7.46 -15.98 4.69
N GLY A 126 -7.11 -17.21 5.07
CA GLY A 126 -6.44 -17.48 6.36
C GLY A 126 -5.05 -16.85 6.49
N SER A 127 -4.49 -16.27 5.43
CA SER A 127 -3.31 -15.40 5.48
C SER A 127 -3.62 -14.05 6.15
N LEU A 128 -4.79 -13.45 5.88
CA LEU A 128 -5.20 -12.15 6.42
C LEU A 128 -5.46 -12.21 7.91
N LEU A 129 -6.19 -13.23 8.37
CA LEU A 129 -6.47 -13.43 9.80
C LEU A 129 -5.17 -13.60 10.61
N ARG A 130 -4.16 -14.26 10.03
CA ARG A 130 -2.84 -14.38 10.65
C ARG A 130 -2.06 -13.07 10.67
N ALA A 131 -2.18 -12.26 9.62
CA ALA A 131 -1.52 -10.97 9.54
C ALA A 131 -2.11 -9.95 10.54
N VAL A 132 -3.44 -9.88 10.65
CA VAL A 132 -4.14 -9.05 11.65
C VAL A 132 -3.76 -9.45 13.07
N ARG A 133 -3.75 -10.76 13.38
CA ARG A 133 -3.35 -11.27 14.70
C ARG A 133 -1.92 -10.89 15.06
N ARG A 134 -0.98 -11.03 14.12
CA ARG A 134 0.44 -10.70 14.34
C ARG A 134 0.67 -9.20 14.57
N ALA A 135 -0.17 -8.35 13.96
CA ALA A 135 -0.13 -6.91 14.17
C ALA A 135 -0.77 -6.46 15.50
N SER A 136 -1.49 -7.35 16.18
CA SER A 136 -2.17 -7.09 17.46
C SER A 136 -1.36 -7.58 18.68
N GLU A 137 -0.28 -8.34 18.45
CA GLU A 137 0.69 -8.83 19.45
C GLU A 137 1.88 -7.87 19.59
#